data_AF-A0A1I2D184-F1
#
_entry.id   AF-A0A1I2D184-F1
#
_cell.length_a   1.000
_cell.length_b   1.000
_cell.length_c   1.000
_cell.angle_alpha   90.00
_cell.angle_beta   90.00
_cell.angle_gamma   90.00
#
_symmetry.space_group_name_H-M   'P 1'
#
loop_
_entity.id
_entity.type
_entity.pdbx_description
1 polymer ?
#
loop_
_entity_poly.entity_id
_entity_poly.type
_entity_poly.pdbx_seq_one_letter_code
_entity_poly.pdbx_strand_id
1 'polypeptide(L)'
;MSRTHSSPAADLSPAQIERQHLVQRELERRAVLEARRAARHRAATSALLGEAELRQQARLRRQLVHLMRRLSARRQLQDDLRRSARLVDDTIARVAPTASGIAAWRSQAWPRTQSALEALPPEVASEILCALDAARFIDVADDDAYVVALSLPLRMSTGELAPAAQIARGLESVASGEALLRSDAAAMVGSGDTVLAEEALLRHPTASRTLDPSTWNSRERAYLRARSEPRQLSDDEVSLLGWTHEARRRALLAGSDPARATGVDPTAAPDEMDRLYRALNGDLTAASEAITQRDSHMAVLEQFLATPEDALHNYSSDPSFWRLLDARVEGGIVGASTEFIRWQALHRLRRALHSRGPHAGRALLGHARSVGGGLIVQGEVEMIAAYIEVMTSNEASAWRAALSRVRKITDPRAAHNAELLTEACRRLKDSGAPIAREAVKSPFVVLGVDDAAPHWKARWKALRLEHRADEERSAELNWAKQRIERGSTHFVLPLHAGIYRPPLRGKLMPSSVPYRRETRGLTPRDVATWRAQANAALSTAALASARPTALLTKVNTYV
;
A
#
# COMPACT_ATOMS: atom_id res chain seq x y z
N MET A 1 39.10 47.94 35.75
CA MET A 1 38.61 47.40 37.03
C MET A 1 38.06 46.00 36.78
N SER A 2 38.88 44.97 37.01
CA SER A 2 38.53 43.56 36.78
C SER A 2 38.00 42.96 38.07
N ARG A 3 36.76 42.45 38.07
CA ARG A 3 36.18 41.69 39.20
C ARG A 3 36.21 40.20 38.87
N THR A 4 37.17 39.51 39.47
CA THR A 4 37.22 38.05 39.62
C THR A 4 36.16 37.61 40.64
N HIS A 5 35.11 36.93 40.18
CA HIS A 5 34.21 36.19 41.07
C HIS A 5 34.79 34.81 41.35
N SER A 6 35.54 34.70 42.45
CA SER A 6 35.85 33.43 43.09
C SER A 6 34.56 32.87 43.70
N SER A 7 34.01 31.83 43.10
CA SER A 7 32.87 31.09 43.66
C SER A 7 33.34 30.34 44.92
N PRO A 8 32.70 30.52 46.09
CA PRO A 8 33.10 29.85 47.31
C PRO A 8 32.78 28.35 47.18
N ALA A 9 33.81 27.51 47.36
CA ALA A 9 33.64 26.08 47.53
C ALA A 9 32.78 25.87 48.78
N ALA A 10 31.52 25.51 48.58
CA ALA A 10 30.61 25.18 49.66
C ALA A 10 31.12 23.92 50.35
N ASP A 11 31.47 24.03 51.63
CA ASP A 11 31.83 22.91 52.50
C ASP A 11 30.67 21.92 52.54
N LEU A 12 30.79 20.85 51.76
CA LEU A 12 29.82 19.76 51.75
C LEU A 12 29.84 19.09 53.13
N SER A 13 28.66 18.88 53.71
CA SER A 13 28.55 18.19 55.00
C SER A 13 29.04 16.74 54.85
N PRO A 14 29.54 16.10 55.93
CA PRO A 14 29.99 14.71 55.88
C PRO A 14 28.96 13.74 55.27
N ALA A 15 27.66 13.99 55.51
CA ALA A 15 26.56 13.22 54.91
C ALA A 15 26.41 13.45 53.39
N GLN A 16 26.69 14.65 52.89
CA GLN A 16 26.69 14.93 51.44
C GLN A 16 27.88 14.27 50.75
N ILE A 17 29.04 14.24 51.40
CA ILE A 17 30.24 13.53 50.93
C ILE A 17 29.96 12.02 50.87
N GLU A 18 29.36 11.44 51.92
CA GLU A 18 28.98 10.03 51.97
C GLU A 18 27.95 9.67 50.88
N ARG A 19 26.95 10.52 50.65
CA ARG A 19 25.97 10.33 49.58
C ARG A 19 26.62 10.42 48.20
N GLN A 20 27.55 11.34 47.98
CA GLN A 20 28.31 11.42 46.72
C GLN A 20 29.16 10.16 46.51
N HIS A 21 29.81 9.64 47.55
CA HIS A 21 30.56 8.38 47.44
C HIS A 21 29.66 7.18 47.13
N LEU A 22 28.45 7.10 47.71
CA LEU A 22 27.50 6.05 47.39
C LEU A 22 27.00 6.14 45.94
N VAL A 23 26.67 7.34 45.47
CA VAL A 23 26.28 7.57 44.07
C VAL A 23 27.42 7.20 43.13
N GLN A 24 28.65 7.61 43.45
CA GLN A 24 29.83 7.30 42.64
C GLN A 24 30.09 5.77 42.58
N ARG A 25 29.97 5.06 43.70
CA ARG A 25 30.09 3.59 43.74
C ARG A 25 29.02 2.88 42.93
N GLU A 26 27.78 3.37 42.94
CA GLU A 26 26.71 2.80 42.11
C GLU A 26 26.93 3.10 40.62
N LEU A 27 27.42 4.29 40.27
CA LEU A 27 27.80 4.60 38.89
C LEU A 27 28.95 3.72 38.39
N GLU A 28 29.99 3.50 39.21
CA GLU A 28 31.08 2.58 38.91
C GLU A 28 30.60 1.14 38.74
N ARG A 29 29.71 0.68 39.63
CA ARG A 29 29.10 -0.65 39.55
C ARG A 29 28.29 -0.83 38.27
N ARG A 30 27.50 0.18 37.88
CA ARG A 30 26.74 0.18 36.61
C ARG A 30 27.67 0.16 35.41
N ALA A 31 28.71 0.99 35.40
CA ALA A 31 29.71 1.02 34.33
C ALA A 31 30.40 -0.35 34.15
N VAL A 32 30.75 -1.04 35.25
CA VAL A 32 31.33 -2.39 35.20
C VAL A 32 30.33 -3.42 34.63
N LEU A 33 29.05 -3.34 34.99
CA LEU A 33 28.03 -4.24 34.46
C LEU A 33 27.77 -4.00 32.96
N GLU A 34 27.72 -2.75 32.53
CA GLU A 34 27.59 -2.37 31.12
C GLU A 34 28.81 -2.81 30.31
N ALA A 35 30.02 -2.61 30.83
CA ALA A 35 31.25 -3.10 30.19
C ALA A 35 31.24 -4.63 30.03
N ARG A 36 30.77 -5.38 31.04
CA ARG A 36 30.60 -6.84 30.96
C ARG A 36 29.54 -7.26 29.94
N ARG A 37 28.41 -6.55 29.86
CA ARG A 37 27.37 -6.81 28.85
C ARG A 37 27.89 -6.54 27.44
N ALA A 38 28.58 -5.42 27.23
CA ALA A 38 29.20 -5.07 25.96
C ALA A 38 30.27 -6.10 25.55
N ALA A 39 31.08 -6.59 26.50
CA ALA A 39 32.06 -7.65 26.25
C ALA A 39 31.38 -8.97 25.83
N ARG A 40 30.32 -9.39 26.52
CA ARG A 40 29.54 -10.59 26.14
C ARG A 40 28.89 -10.45 24.78
N HIS A 41 28.33 -9.28 24.47
CA HIS A 41 27.75 -9.02 23.16
C HIS A 41 28.82 -9.09 22.06
N ARG A 42 29.98 -8.45 22.24
CA ARG A 42 31.10 -8.53 21.28
C ARG A 42 31.59 -9.97 21.06
N ALA A 43 31.71 -10.76 22.13
CA ALA A 43 32.07 -12.17 22.04
C ALA A 43 31.03 -12.98 21.27
N ALA A 44 29.74 -12.78 21.53
CA ALA A 44 28.65 -13.42 20.80
C ALA A 44 28.63 -13.02 19.31
N THR A 45 28.81 -11.73 19.00
CA THR A 45 28.89 -11.25 17.62
C THR A 45 30.10 -11.83 16.89
N SER A 46 31.26 -11.89 17.54
CA SER A 46 32.47 -12.50 16.96
C SER A 46 32.31 -14.00 16.70
N ALA A 47 31.65 -14.73 17.60
CA ALA A 47 31.35 -16.15 17.39
C ALA A 47 30.38 -16.38 16.21
N LEU A 48 29.33 -15.55 16.09
CA LEU A 48 28.40 -15.60 14.97
C LEU A 48 29.06 -15.27 13.62
N LEU A 49 29.99 -14.31 13.61
CA LEU A 49 30.78 -13.98 12.41
C LEU A 49 31.70 -15.13 12.00
N GLY A 50 32.37 -15.76 12.96
CA GLY A 50 33.21 -16.95 12.69
C GLY A 50 32.39 -18.13 12.15
N GLU A 51 31.20 -18.37 12.69
CA GLU A 51 30.31 -19.42 12.19
C GLU A 51 29.77 -19.10 10.78
N ALA A 52 29.45 -17.83 10.51
CA ALA A 52 29.04 -17.37 9.18
C ALA A 52 30.16 -17.54 8.14
N GLU A 53 31.41 -17.23 8.51
CA GLU A 53 32.57 -17.40 7.65
C GLU A 53 32.83 -18.89 7.33
N LEU A 54 32.74 -19.78 8.32
CA LEU A 54 32.84 -21.23 8.10
C LEU A 54 31.74 -21.76 7.17
N ARG A 55 30.49 -21.27 7.33
CA ARG A 55 29.38 -21.62 6.43
C ARG A 55 29.61 -21.09 5.01
N GLN A 56 30.18 -19.90 4.86
CA GLN A 56 30.54 -19.32 3.57
C GLN A 56 31.65 -20.11 2.88
N GLN A 57 32.71 -20.48 3.60
CA GLN A 57 33.78 -21.33 3.06
C GLN A 57 33.25 -22.71 2.64
N ALA A 58 32.37 -23.33 3.42
CA ALA A 58 31.72 -24.60 3.06
C ALA A 58 30.80 -24.48 1.82
N ARG A 59 30.16 -23.31 1.62
CA ARG A 59 29.37 -23.03 0.42
C ARG A 59 30.26 -22.86 -0.81
N LEU A 60 31.36 -22.12 -0.70
CA LEU A 60 32.33 -21.92 -1.79
C LEU A 60 32.98 -23.24 -2.22
N ARG A 61 33.35 -24.12 -1.27
CA ARG A 61 33.88 -25.46 -1.59
C ARG A 61 32.87 -26.32 -2.36
N ARG A 62 31.59 -26.30 -1.96
CA ARG A 62 30.52 -27.02 -2.69
C ARG A 62 30.30 -26.46 -4.10
N GLN A 63 30.39 -25.14 -4.27
CA GLN A 63 30.32 -24.49 -5.58
C GLN A 63 31.51 -24.87 -6.46
N LEU A 64 32.72 -24.92 -5.92
CA LEU A 64 33.93 -25.32 -6.65
C LEU A 64 33.83 -26.78 -7.11
N VAL A 65 33.39 -27.70 -6.24
CA VAL A 65 33.13 -29.10 -6.61
C VAL A 65 32.06 -29.22 -7.70
N HIS A 66 31.00 -28.42 -7.63
CA HIS A 66 29.95 -28.40 -8.66
C HIS A 66 30.49 -27.88 -10.01
N LEU A 67 31.34 -26.85 -10.01
CA LEU A 67 32.01 -26.33 -11.20
C LEU A 67 32.95 -27.37 -11.80
N MET A 68 33.75 -28.06 -10.98
CA MET A 68 34.62 -29.14 -11.46
C MET A 68 33.83 -30.29 -12.09
N ARG A 69 32.70 -30.69 -11.50
CA ARG A 69 31.81 -31.71 -12.08
C ARG A 69 31.21 -31.25 -13.41
N ARG A 70 30.83 -29.98 -13.53
CA ARG A 70 30.35 -29.40 -14.80
C ARG A 70 31.44 -29.37 -15.87
N LEU A 71 32.67 -29.01 -15.51
CA LEU A 71 33.80 -29.03 -16.44
C LEU A 71 34.13 -30.45 -16.89
N SER A 72 34.08 -31.43 -15.98
CA SER A 72 34.27 -32.84 -16.33
C SER A 72 33.17 -33.36 -17.26
N ALA A 73 31.90 -33.03 -16.99
CA ALA A 73 30.78 -33.40 -17.85
C ALA A 73 30.86 -32.73 -19.24
N ARG A 74 31.31 -31.47 -19.29
CA ARG A 74 31.55 -30.75 -20.55
C ARG A 74 32.67 -31.40 -21.37
N ARG A 75 33.75 -31.82 -20.72
CA ARG A 75 34.85 -32.55 -21.38
C ARG A 75 34.38 -33.90 -21.92
N GLN A 76 33.62 -34.66 -21.14
CA GLN A 76 33.06 -35.93 -21.58
C GLN A 76 32.10 -35.75 -22.77
N LEU A 77 31.25 -34.72 -22.74
CA LEU A 77 30.39 -34.37 -23.86
C LEU A 77 31.19 -33.98 -25.11
N GLN A 78 32.29 -33.22 -24.96
CA GLN A 78 33.19 -32.91 -26.08
C GLN A 78 33.84 -34.16 -26.68
N ASP A 79 34.24 -35.12 -25.84
CA ASP A 79 34.82 -36.38 -26.30
C ASP A 79 33.76 -37.25 -27.02
N ASP A 80 32.51 -37.26 -26.53
CA ASP A 80 31.39 -37.94 -27.17
C ASP A 80 31.00 -37.30 -28.51
N LEU A 81 30.96 -35.96 -28.59
CA LEU A 81 30.73 -35.23 -29.83
C LEU A 81 31.83 -35.46 -30.86
N ARG A 82 33.10 -35.50 -30.44
CA ARG A 82 34.23 -35.86 -31.31
C ARG A 82 34.12 -37.30 -31.82
N ARG A 83 33.62 -38.22 -31.01
CA ARG A 83 33.37 -39.61 -31.43
C ARG A 83 32.24 -39.69 -32.45
N SER A 84 31.15 -38.95 -32.22
CA SER A 84 30.03 -38.84 -33.16
C SER A 84 30.45 -38.20 -34.49
N ALA A 85 31.28 -37.15 -34.46
CA ALA A 85 31.82 -36.53 -35.67
C ALA A 85 32.61 -37.52 -36.53
N ARG A 86 33.45 -38.36 -35.90
CA ARG A 86 34.19 -39.42 -36.62
C ARG A 86 33.27 -40.46 -37.23
N LEU A 87 32.21 -40.86 -36.52
CA LEU A 87 31.21 -41.80 -37.05
C LEU A 87 30.46 -41.23 -38.25
N VAL A 88 30.16 -39.93 -38.24
CA VAL A 88 29.57 -39.22 -39.36
C VAL A 88 30.53 -39.17 -40.54
N ASP A 89 31.80 -38.81 -40.31
CA ASP A 89 32.84 -38.78 -41.33
C ASP A 89 33.08 -40.17 -41.96
N ASP A 90 33.13 -41.22 -41.15
CA ASP A 90 33.26 -42.61 -41.61
C ASP A 90 32.04 -43.03 -42.45
N THR A 91 30.85 -42.58 -42.08
CA THR A 91 29.61 -42.89 -42.81
C THR A 91 29.59 -42.15 -44.15
N ILE A 92 29.96 -40.88 -44.17
CA ILE A 92 30.08 -40.10 -45.41
C ILE A 92 31.15 -40.70 -46.31
N ALA A 93 32.30 -41.10 -45.76
CA ALA A 93 33.38 -41.73 -46.54
C ALA A 93 32.96 -43.07 -47.17
N ARG A 94 32.10 -43.85 -46.49
CA ARG A 94 31.52 -45.09 -47.05
C ARG A 94 30.53 -44.83 -48.20
N VAL A 95 29.80 -43.71 -48.16
CA VAL A 95 28.74 -43.39 -49.14
C VAL A 95 29.24 -42.50 -50.30
N ALA A 96 30.33 -41.75 -50.09
CA ALA A 96 30.90 -40.86 -51.10
C ALA A 96 31.24 -41.52 -52.46
N PRO A 97 31.69 -42.80 -52.55
CA PRO A 97 31.96 -43.44 -53.83
C PRO A 97 30.71 -43.65 -54.70
N THR A 98 29.54 -43.79 -54.09
CA THR A 98 28.26 -43.99 -54.79
C THR A 98 27.48 -42.69 -55.02
N ALA A 99 27.86 -41.61 -54.35
CA ALA A 99 27.23 -40.29 -54.47
C ALA A 99 28.28 -39.18 -54.46
N SER A 100 28.95 -38.98 -55.61
CA SER A 100 30.08 -38.05 -55.76
C SER A 100 29.76 -36.59 -55.41
N GLY A 101 28.48 -36.19 -55.42
CA GLY A 101 28.03 -34.86 -55.00
C GLY A 101 28.05 -34.62 -53.49
N ILE A 102 28.07 -35.67 -52.65
CA ILE A 102 28.09 -35.56 -51.18
C ILE A 102 29.46 -35.12 -50.67
N ALA A 103 30.54 -35.46 -51.38
CA ALA A 103 31.89 -34.99 -51.07
C ALA A 103 32.02 -33.45 -51.17
N ALA A 104 31.11 -32.77 -51.88
CA ALA A 104 31.10 -31.32 -52.02
C ALA A 104 30.44 -30.58 -50.83
N TRP A 105 29.85 -31.27 -49.85
CA TRP A 105 29.13 -30.64 -48.74
C TRP A 105 30.01 -29.73 -47.88
N ARG A 106 31.28 -30.10 -47.63
CA ARG A 106 32.23 -29.25 -46.90
C ARG A 106 32.60 -27.96 -47.65
N SER A 107 32.28 -27.83 -48.94
CA SER A 107 32.60 -26.68 -49.78
C SER A 107 31.47 -25.63 -49.92
N GLN A 108 30.47 -25.66 -49.04
CA GLN A 108 29.30 -24.74 -49.04
C GLN A 108 28.42 -24.80 -50.31
N ALA A 109 28.63 -25.74 -51.22
CA ALA A 109 27.82 -25.93 -52.42
C ALA A 109 26.53 -26.73 -52.11
N TRP A 110 25.68 -26.18 -51.24
CA TRP A 110 24.42 -26.79 -50.81
C TRP A 110 23.51 -27.23 -51.98
N PRO A 111 23.35 -26.46 -53.07
CA PRO A 111 22.51 -26.89 -54.20
C PRO A 111 22.98 -28.20 -54.85
N ARG A 112 24.30 -28.43 -54.94
CA ARG A 112 24.86 -29.68 -55.49
C ARG A 112 24.73 -30.85 -54.51
N THR A 113 24.85 -30.57 -53.21
CA THR A 113 24.65 -31.56 -52.15
C THR A 113 23.20 -32.01 -52.10
N GLN A 114 22.27 -31.06 -52.23
CA GLN A 114 20.83 -31.31 -52.26
C GLN A 114 20.42 -32.17 -53.46
N SER A 115 20.86 -31.84 -54.68
CA SER A 115 20.54 -32.66 -55.85
C SER A 115 21.13 -34.07 -55.79
N ALA A 116 22.26 -34.26 -55.10
CA ALA A 116 22.83 -35.58 -54.86
C ALA A 116 22.07 -36.39 -53.80
N LEU A 117 21.52 -35.72 -52.78
CA LEU A 117 20.65 -36.34 -51.77
C LEU A 117 19.29 -36.73 -52.34
N GLU A 118 18.73 -35.91 -53.24
CA GLU A 118 17.48 -36.19 -53.93
C GLU A 118 17.59 -37.38 -54.91
N ALA A 119 18.81 -37.72 -55.36
CA ALA A 119 19.07 -38.87 -56.22
C ALA A 119 19.26 -40.20 -55.45
N LEU A 120 19.33 -40.14 -54.11
CA LEU A 120 19.45 -41.33 -53.26
C LEU A 120 18.08 -41.88 -52.84
N PRO A 121 17.99 -43.19 -52.50
CA PRO A 121 16.82 -43.73 -51.83
C PRO A 121 16.48 -42.89 -50.57
N PRO A 122 15.20 -42.56 -50.31
CA PRO A 122 14.81 -41.64 -49.25
C PRO A 122 15.29 -42.06 -47.86
N GLU A 123 15.42 -43.36 -47.58
CA GLU A 123 15.95 -43.85 -46.31
C GLU A 123 17.43 -43.48 -46.13
N VAL A 124 18.22 -43.59 -47.20
CA VAL A 124 19.66 -43.26 -47.22
C VAL A 124 19.85 -41.74 -47.20
N ALA A 125 19.02 -40.99 -47.93
CA ALA A 125 19.05 -39.53 -47.90
C ALA A 125 18.69 -38.97 -46.50
N SER A 126 17.76 -39.61 -45.79
CA SER A 126 17.35 -39.24 -44.44
C SER A 126 18.44 -39.50 -43.40
N GLU A 127 19.12 -40.65 -43.46
CA GLU A 127 20.26 -40.94 -42.59
C GLU A 127 21.41 -39.95 -42.80
N ILE A 128 21.68 -39.58 -44.05
CA ILE A 128 22.72 -38.60 -44.38
C ILE A 128 22.30 -37.21 -43.92
N LEU A 129 21.04 -36.77 -44.13
CA LEU A 129 20.56 -35.47 -43.64
C LEU A 129 20.64 -35.36 -42.10
N CYS A 130 20.27 -36.41 -41.37
CA CYS A 130 20.44 -36.48 -39.91
C CYS A 130 21.92 -36.38 -39.50
N ALA A 131 22.82 -37.02 -40.24
CA ALA A 131 24.27 -36.94 -39.99
C ALA A 131 24.85 -35.54 -40.31
N LEU A 132 24.38 -34.89 -41.37
CA LEU A 132 24.78 -33.54 -41.78
C LEU A 132 24.27 -32.47 -40.81
N ASP A 133 23.05 -32.60 -40.29
CA ASP A 133 22.49 -31.73 -39.24
C ASP A 133 23.22 -31.92 -37.90
N ALA A 134 23.54 -33.16 -37.53
CA ALA A 134 24.36 -33.45 -36.35
C ALA A 134 25.77 -32.85 -36.47
N ALA A 135 26.37 -32.86 -37.65
CA ALA A 135 27.70 -32.28 -37.88
C ALA A 135 27.70 -30.75 -37.96
N ARG A 136 26.65 -30.11 -38.51
CA ARG A 136 26.46 -28.65 -38.39
C ARG A 136 26.34 -28.19 -36.94
N PHE A 137 25.74 -29.02 -36.08
CA PHE A 137 25.68 -28.78 -34.64
C PHE A 137 27.04 -28.84 -33.95
N ILE A 138 28.00 -29.60 -34.51
CA ILE A 138 29.34 -29.79 -33.96
C ILE A 138 30.28 -28.65 -34.40
N ASP A 139 30.18 -28.17 -35.64
CA ASP A 139 30.97 -27.02 -36.13
C ASP A 139 30.55 -25.68 -35.48
N VAL A 140 29.30 -25.57 -35.02
CA VAL A 140 28.77 -24.38 -34.32
C VAL A 140 29.16 -24.36 -32.83
N ALA A 141 29.76 -25.44 -32.31
CA ALA A 141 30.11 -25.56 -30.89
C ALA A 141 31.50 -24.97 -30.53
N ASP A 142 32.27 -24.48 -31.51
CA ASP A 142 33.63 -23.97 -31.27
C ASP A 142 33.76 -22.43 -31.25
N ASP A 143 32.75 -21.64 -31.62
CA ASP A 143 32.82 -20.18 -31.52
C ASP A 143 31.57 -19.55 -30.92
N ASP A 144 31.78 -18.69 -29.93
CA ASP A 144 30.78 -17.81 -29.33
C ASP A 144 30.14 -16.91 -30.41
N ALA A 145 29.01 -17.34 -30.97
CA ALA A 145 28.13 -16.50 -31.79
C ALA A 145 26.69 -16.57 -31.26
N TYR A 146 26.39 -15.54 -30.48
CA TYR A 146 25.06 -15.09 -30.13
C TYR A 146 24.30 -14.65 -31.41
N VAL A 147 23.06 -15.14 -31.58
CA VAL A 147 22.00 -14.59 -32.46
C VAL A 147 22.19 -14.79 -33.98
N VAL A 148 21.05 -15.12 -34.62
CA VAL A 148 20.80 -15.31 -36.06
C VAL A 148 21.02 -16.74 -36.59
N ALA A 149 19.98 -17.57 -36.50
CA ALA A 149 19.36 -18.25 -37.67
C ALA A 149 18.34 -19.33 -37.26
N LEU A 150 17.31 -18.96 -36.49
CA LEU A 150 15.98 -19.56 -36.66
C LEU A 150 14.95 -18.44 -36.81
N SER A 151 15.22 -17.58 -37.78
CA SER A 151 14.17 -16.84 -38.48
C SER A 151 13.74 -17.68 -39.67
N LEU A 152 12.80 -18.60 -39.44
CA LEU A 152 11.80 -18.87 -40.46
C LEU A 152 10.44 -18.67 -39.79
N PRO A 153 9.84 -17.47 -39.97
CA PRO A 153 8.49 -17.20 -39.55
C PRO A 153 7.57 -17.94 -40.51
N LEU A 154 7.27 -19.20 -40.20
CA LEU A 154 6.01 -19.73 -40.67
C LEU A 154 4.94 -19.01 -39.87
N ARG A 155 4.26 -18.08 -40.55
CA ARG A 155 2.90 -17.67 -40.24
C ARG A 155 2.06 -18.94 -40.08
N MET A 156 2.07 -19.52 -38.90
CA MET A 156 1.13 -20.54 -38.50
C MET A 156 0.05 -19.85 -37.70
N SER A 157 -0.92 -19.36 -38.44
CA SER A 157 -2.25 -19.06 -37.94
C SER A 157 -2.92 -20.37 -37.52
N THR A 158 -2.65 -20.84 -36.31
CA THR A 158 -3.55 -21.73 -35.57
C THR A 158 -3.51 -21.29 -34.11
N GLY A 159 -4.66 -20.86 -33.58
CA GLY A 159 -4.80 -20.11 -32.33
C GLY A 159 -4.38 -20.83 -31.05
N GLU A 160 -3.80 -22.03 -31.11
CA GLU A 160 -3.48 -22.86 -29.95
C GLU A 160 -1.99 -22.84 -29.55
N LEU A 161 -1.07 -22.52 -30.47
CA LEU A 161 0.39 -22.46 -30.18
C LEU A 161 0.89 -21.06 -29.78
N ALA A 162 0.03 -20.04 -29.89
CA ALA A 162 0.38 -18.65 -29.64
C ALA A 162 0.89 -18.35 -28.21
N PRO A 163 0.31 -18.93 -27.13
CA PRO A 163 0.70 -18.56 -25.76
C PRO A 163 2.12 -18.98 -25.39
N ALA A 164 2.55 -20.19 -25.76
CA ALA A 164 3.90 -20.68 -25.41
C ALA A 164 5.01 -19.90 -26.13
N ALA A 165 4.79 -19.53 -27.41
CA ALA A 165 5.71 -18.67 -28.15
C ALA A 165 5.76 -17.24 -27.58
N GLN A 166 4.63 -16.70 -27.13
CA GLN A 166 4.55 -15.40 -26.44
C GLN A 166 5.26 -15.42 -25.09
N ILE A 167 5.11 -16.48 -24.29
CA ILE A 167 5.82 -16.66 -23.02
C ILE A 167 7.33 -16.73 -23.25
N ALA A 168 7.80 -17.51 -24.25
CA ALA A 168 9.22 -17.65 -24.55
C ALA A 168 9.87 -16.31 -24.94
N ARG A 169 9.20 -15.51 -25.78
CA ARG A 169 9.66 -14.15 -26.12
C ARG A 169 9.63 -13.22 -24.93
N GLY A 170 8.59 -13.28 -24.09
CA GLY A 170 8.51 -12.44 -22.90
C GLY A 170 9.64 -12.73 -21.90
N LEU A 171 9.96 -14.01 -21.71
CA LEU A 171 11.13 -14.47 -20.96
C LEU A 171 12.46 -13.97 -21.54
N GLU A 172 12.52 -13.78 -22.85
CA GLU A 172 13.66 -13.19 -23.53
C GLU A 172 13.86 -11.73 -23.18
N SER A 173 12.81 -10.92 -23.34
CA SER A 173 12.82 -9.53 -22.91
C SER A 173 13.14 -9.38 -21.42
N VAL A 174 12.63 -10.27 -20.56
CA VAL A 174 12.95 -10.24 -19.13
C VAL A 174 14.45 -10.45 -18.87
N ALA A 175 15.07 -11.45 -19.51
CA ALA A 175 16.48 -11.75 -19.31
C ALA A 175 17.43 -10.72 -19.95
N SER A 176 17.09 -10.17 -21.12
CA SER A 176 17.90 -9.15 -21.81
C SER A 176 17.74 -7.75 -21.20
N GLY A 177 16.73 -7.55 -20.35
CA GLY A 177 16.37 -6.22 -19.84
C GLY A 177 15.63 -5.35 -20.87
N GLU A 178 15.27 -5.92 -22.02
CA GLU A 178 14.52 -5.22 -23.06
C GLU A 178 13.05 -5.00 -22.67
N ALA A 179 12.39 -4.11 -23.42
CA ALA A 179 10.97 -3.83 -23.25
C ALA A 179 10.15 -5.10 -23.52
N LEU A 180 9.28 -5.46 -22.57
CA LEU A 180 8.38 -6.58 -22.70
C LEU A 180 7.15 -6.16 -23.53
N LEU A 181 6.72 -6.95 -24.51
CA LEU A 181 5.51 -6.63 -25.25
C LEU A 181 4.26 -6.90 -24.40
N ARG A 182 3.21 -6.09 -24.55
CA ARG A 182 1.96 -6.25 -23.79
C ARG A 182 1.30 -7.62 -24.02
N SER A 183 1.36 -8.16 -25.24
CA SER A 183 0.84 -9.49 -25.57
C SER A 183 1.65 -10.60 -24.88
N ASP A 184 2.97 -10.44 -24.79
CA ASP A 184 3.86 -11.41 -24.18
C ASP A 184 3.72 -11.36 -22.64
N ALA A 185 3.57 -10.17 -22.06
CA ALA A 185 3.20 -10.00 -20.65
C ALA A 185 1.85 -10.65 -20.31
N ALA A 186 0.83 -10.49 -21.17
CA ALA A 186 -0.47 -11.12 -20.97
C ALA A 186 -0.38 -12.66 -21.03
N ALA A 187 0.40 -13.21 -21.96
CA ALA A 187 0.63 -14.65 -22.03
C ALA A 187 1.39 -15.20 -20.81
N MET A 188 2.38 -14.46 -20.30
CA MET A 188 3.08 -14.80 -19.06
C MET A 188 2.14 -14.78 -17.84
N VAL A 189 1.25 -13.79 -17.75
CA VAL A 189 0.21 -13.70 -16.71
C VAL A 189 -0.85 -14.81 -16.86
N GLY A 190 -1.12 -15.28 -18.07
CA GLY A 190 -2.05 -16.39 -18.34
C GLY A 190 -1.46 -17.80 -18.10
N SER A 191 -0.17 -17.91 -17.80
CA SER A 191 0.51 -19.22 -17.68
C SER A 191 0.15 -20.03 -16.43
N GLY A 192 -0.41 -19.40 -15.40
CA GLY A 192 -0.61 -20.02 -14.08
C GLY A 192 0.66 -20.11 -13.20
N ASP A 193 1.82 -19.62 -13.67
CA ASP A 193 3.05 -19.56 -12.88
C ASP A 193 3.22 -18.18 -12.22
N THR A 194 3.10 -18.12 -10.88
CA THR A 194 3.08 -16.85 -10.13
C THR A 194 4.35 -16.04 -10.34
N VAL A 195 5.51 -16.68 -10.52
CA VAL A 195 6.80 -16.00 -10.71
C VAL A 195 6.83 -15.31 -12.07
N LEU A 196 6.35 -15.97 -13.13
CA LEU A 196 6.25 -15.37 -14.47
C LEU A 196 5.25 -14.21 -14.49
N ALA A 197 4.08 -14.39 -13.87
CA ALA A 197 3.06 -13.37 -13.79
C ALA A 197 3.57 -12.13 -13.05
N GLU A 198 4.29 -12.31 -11.93
CA GLU A 198 4.91 -11.20 -11.21
C GLU A 198 5.92 -10.42 -12.07
N GLU A 199 6.85 -11.11 -12.76
CA GLU A 199 7.87 -10.46 -13.59
C GLU A 199 7.23 -9.67 -14.75
N ALA A 200 6.17 -10.23 -15.34
CA ALA A 200 5.41 -9.54 -16.37
C ALA A 200 4.72 -8.29 -15.82
N LEU A 201 4.11 -8.37 -14.64
CA LEU A 201 3.41 -7.25 -14.00
C LEU A 201 4.34 -6.15 -13.49
N LEU A 202 5.59 -6.48 -13.14
CA LEU A 202 6.60 -5.47 -12.79
C LEU A 202 6.91 -4.54 -13.97
N ARG A 203 6.92 -5.06 -15.20
CA ARG A 203 7.20 -4.29 -16.41
C ARG A 203 5.94 -3.72 -17.05
N HIS A 204 4.83 -4.44 -16.97
CA HIS A 204 3.53 -4.04 -17.50
C HIS A 204 2.42 -4.24 -16.47
N PRO A 205 2.24 -3.31 -15.52
CA PRO A 205 1.23 -3.42 -14.46
C PRO A 205 -0.19 -3.61 -14.98
N THR A 206 -0.50 -3.04 -16.16
CA THR A 206 -1.82 -3.12 -16.80
C THR A 206 -2.16 -4.51 -17.34
N ALA A 207 -1.21 -5.45 -17.38
CA ALA A 207 -1.46 -6.84 -17.73
C ALA A 207 -2.27 -7.58 -16.64
N SER A 208 -2.40 -7.03 -15.43
CA SER A 208 -3.25 -7.61 -14.36
C SER A 208 -4.70 -7.79 -14.78
N ARG A 209 -5.17 -6.97 -15.72
CA ARG A 209 -6.53 -7.06 -16.29
C ARG A 209 -6.77 -8.33 -17.11
N THR A 210 -5.71 -9.07 -17.43
CA THR A 210 -5.75 -10.34 -18.18
C THR A 210 -5.69 -11.57 -17.28
N LEU A 211 -5.71 -11.41 -15.96
CA LEU A 211 -5.80 -12.52 -15.01
C LEU A 211 -7.12 -13.27 -15.19
N ASP A 212 -7.07 -14.46 -15.80
CA ASP A 212 -8.20 -15.37 -15.92
C ASP A 212 -8.55 -15.98 -14.55
N PRO A 213 -9.79 -15.84 -14.05
CA PRO A 213 -10.23 -16.43 -12.79
C PRO A 213 -10.08 -17.95 -12.70
N SER A 214 -10.05 -18.66 -13.83
CA SER A 214 -9.99 -20.13 -13.88
C SER A 214 -8.58 -20.69 -13.65
N THR A 215 -7.53 -19.91 -13.96
CA THR A 215 -6.13 -20.35 -13.89
C THR A 215 -5.53 -20.19 -12.50
N TRP A 216 -6.11 -19.31 -11.67
CA TRP A 216 -5.50 -18.85 -10.42
C TRP A 216 -6.45 -18.95 -9.24
N ASN A 217 -5.96 -19.42 -8.10
CA ASN A 217 -6.77 -19.39 -6.89
C ASN A 217 -6.98 -17.95 -6.39
N SER A 218 -7.95 -17.75 -5.50
CA SER A 218 -8.34 -16.42 -5.04
C SER A 218 -7.22 -15.66 -4.32
N ARG A 219 -6.33 -16.36 -3.60
CA ARG A 219 -5.20 -15.74 -2.88
C ARG A 219 -4.11 -15.29 -3.84
N GLU A 220 -3.77 -16.10 -4.84
CA GLU A 220 -2.80 -15.77 -5.88
C GLU A 220 -3.26 -14.58 -6.73
N ARG A 221 -4.54 -14.54 -7.13
CA ARG A 221 -5.09 -13.39 -7.87
C ARG A 221 -5.01 -12.10 -7.07
N ALA A 222 -5.41 -12.16 -5.80
CA ALA A 222 -5.32 -11.02 -4.91
C ALA A 222 -3.85 -10.54 -4.79
N TYR A 223 -2.92 -11.48 -4.62
CA TYR A 223 -1.49 -11.19 -4.49
C TYR A 223 -0.92 -10.52 -5.76
N LEU A 224 -1.22 -11.05 -6.94
CA LEU A 224 -0.77 -10.49 -8.22
C LEU A 224 -1.34 -9.08 -8.45
N ARG A 225 -2.63 -8.85 -8.15
CA ARG A 225 -3.25 -7.51 -8.20
C ARG A 225 -2.65 -6.56 -7.17
N ALA A 226 -2.33 -7.04 -5.97
CA ALA A 226 -1.68 -6.23 -4.93
C ALA A 226 -0.30 -5.73 -5.37
N ARG A 227 0.36 -6.47 -6.27
CA ARG A 227 1.68 -6.10 -6.77
C ARG A 227 1.65 -5.09 -7.90
N SER A 228 0.62 -5.09 -8.74
CA SER A 228 0.52 -4.21 -9.91
C SER A 228 -0.39 -3.00 -9.68
N GLU A 229 -1.55 -3.20 -9.06
CA GLU A 229 -2.64 -2.23 -8.95
C GLU A 229 -3.22 -2.24 -7.53
N PRO A 230 -2.42 -1.92 -6.48
CA PRO A 230 -2.83 -2.05 -5.09
C PRO A 230 -4.07 -1.20 -4.71
N ARG A 231 -4.31 -0.12 -5.44
CA ARG A 231 -5.50 0.74 -5.28
C ARG A 231 -6.81 0.06 -5.70
N GLN A 232 -6.75 -1.02 -6.48
CA GLN A 232 -7.93 -1.71 -7.01
C GLN A 232 -8.32 -2.96 -6.21
N LEU A 233 -7.58 -3.31 -5.15
CA LEU A 233 -7.95 -4.44 -4.30
C LEU A 233 -9.26 -4.16 -3.57
N SER A 234 -10.08 -5.18 -3.34
CA SER A 234 -11.20 -5.12 -2.39
C SER A 234 -10.70 -5.26 -0.94
N ASP A 235 -11.54 -4.91 0.04
CA ASP A 235 -11.19 -5.09 1.45
C ASP A 235 -11.07 -6.57 1.84
N ASP A 236 -11.83 -7.45 1.16
CA ASP A 236 -11.72 -8.90 1.30
C ASP A 236 -10.36 -9.40 0.77
N GLU A 237 -9.89 -8.89 -0.36
CA GLU A 237 -8.57 -9.23 -0.91
C GLU A 237 -7.44 -8.74 0.01
N VAL A 238 -7.53 -7.51 0.53
CA VAL A 238 -6.55 -6.98 1.51
C VAL A 238 -6.52 -7.82 2.78
N SER A 239 -7.69 -8.24 3.28
CA SER A 239 -7.80 -9.11 4.45
C SER A 239 -7.27 -10.51 4.18
N LEU A 240 -7.60 -11.10 3.03
CA LEU A 240 -7.12 -12.40 2.59
C LEU A 240 -5.59 -12.47 2.55
N LEU A 241 -4.95 -11.40 2.07
CA LEU A 241 -3.50 -11.29 1.99
C LEU A 241 -2.83 -10.97 3.34
N GLY A 242 -3.59 -10.61 4.38
CA GLY A 242 -3.03 -10.12 5.62
C GLY A 242 -2.25 -8.82 5.43
N TRP A 243 -2.67 -7.97 4.47
CA TRP A 243 -1.90 -6.80 4.08
C TRP A 243 -2.15 -5.60 5.00
N THR A 244 -1.65 -5.71 6.22
CA THR A 244 -1.93 -4.80 7.34
C THR A 244 -1.68 -3.32 7.01
N HIS A 245 -0.60 -3.01 6.28
CA HIS A 245 -0.28 -1.62 5.92
C HIS A 245 -1.33 -1.00 4.97
N GLU A 246 -1.80 -1.75 3.98
CA GLU A 246 -2.85 -1.28 3.06
C GLU A 246 -4.20 -1.18 3.77
N ALA A 247 -4.54 -2.12 4.65
CA ALA A 247 -5.74 -2.04 5.49
C ALA A 247 -5.75 -0.74 6.33
N ARG A 248 -4.59 -0.36 6.89
CA ARG A 248 -4.44 0.87 7.67
C ARG A 248 -4.49 2.13 6.83
N ARG A 249 -3.87 2.10 5.65
CA ARG A 249 -4.00 3.18 4.66
C ARG A 249 -5.47 3.42 4.31
N ARG A 250 -6.25 2.36 4.08
CA ARG A 250 -7.69 2.45 3.80
C ARG A 250 -8.49 2.95 4.98
N ALA A 251 -8.19 2.50 6.19
CA ALA A 251 -8.80 3.02 7.40
C ALA A 251 -8.56 4.52 7.54
N LEU A 252 -7.30 4.96 7.36
CA LEU A 252 -6.91 6.37 7.37
C LEU A 252 -7.67 7.18 6.31
N LEU A 253 -7.74 6.68 5.08
CA LEU A 253 -8.48 7.30 3.98
C LEU A 253 -10.00 7.33 4.21
N ALA A 254 -10.55 6.40 4.99
CA ALA A 254 -11.93 6.41 5.45
C ALA A 254 -12.14 7.33 6.66
N GLY A 255 -11.07 7.89 7.23
CA GLY A 255 -11.10 8.73 8.42
C GLY A 255 -11.31 7.93 9.71
N SER A 256 -11.13 6.61 9.61
CA SER A 256 -11.17 5.67 10.72
C SER A 256 -9.79 5.54 11.34
N ASP A 257 -9.77 5.19 12.62
CA ASP A 257 -8.54 4.93 13.37
C ASP A 257 -7.79 3.70 12.78
N PRO A 258 -6.56 3.87 12.26
CA PRO A 258 -5.80 2.78 11.66
C PRO A 258 -5.46 1.67 12.66
N ALA A 259 -5.22 2.00 13.93
CA ALA A 259 -4.91 1.02 14.96
C ALA A 259 -6.11 0.09 15.22
N ARG A 260 -7.33 0.66 15.28
CA ARG A 260 -8.56 -0.13 15.43
C ARG A 260 -8.84 -1.06 14.26
N ALA A 261 -8.52 -0.64 13.04
CA ALA A 261 -8.81 -1.43 11.84
C ALA A 261 -8.00 -2.74 11.76
N THR A 262 -6.87 -2.82 12.47
CA THR A 262 -5.96 -3.97 12.39
C THR A 262 -5.82 -4.73 13.70
N GLY A 263 -6.43 -4.26 14.79
CA GLY A 263 -6.34 -4.89 16.11
C GLY A 263 -4.92 -4.88 16.68
N VAL A 264 -4.00 -4.12 16.09
CA VAL A 264 -2.65 -3.92 16.59
C VAL A 264 -2.73 -3.03 17.83
N ASP A 265 -1.99 -3.40 18.88
CA ASP A 265 -1.96 -2.65 20.13
C ASP A 265 -1.40 -1.23 19.89
N PRO A 266 -2.19 -0.16 20.07
CA PRO A 266 -1.75 1.22 19.88
C PRO A 266 -0.64 1.64 20.87
N THR A 267 -0.34 0.84 21.89
CA THR A 267 0.75 1.10 22.84
C THR A 267 2.10 0.57 22.37
N ALA A 268 2.13 -0.30 21.35
CA ALA A 268 3.37 -0.74 20.71
C ALA A 268 3.83 0.33 19.72
N ALA A 269 4.64 1.29 20.21
CA ALA A 269 5.33 2.35 19.46
C ALA A 269 4.61 2.83 18.17
N PRO A 270 3.90 3.97 18.19
CA PRO A 270 3.07 4.40 17.07
C PRO A 270 3.89 4.51 15.78
N ASP A 271 3.54 3.68 14.80
CA ASP A 271 4.13 3.80 13.47
C ASP A 271 3.67 5.08 12.77
N GLU A 272 4.18 5.27 11.55
CA GLU A 272 3.93 6.44 10.72
C GLU A 272 2.45 6.71 10.47
N MET A 273 1.63 5.67 10.25
CA MET A 273 0.20 5.83 9.94
C MET A 273 -0.57 6.40 11.14
N ASP A 274 -0.23 5.97 12.35
CA ASP A 274 -0.85 6.49 13.57
C ASP A 274 -0.43 7.94 13.84
N ARG A 275 0.84 8.28 13.57
CA ARG A 275 1.33 9.66 13.64
C ARG A 275 0.64 10.56 12.60
N LEU A 276 0.51 10.10 11.36
CA LEU A 276 -0.24 10.81 10.32
C LEU A 276 -1.72 10.95 10.69
N TYR A 277 -2.36 9.92 11.24
CA TYR A 277 -3.74 10.02 11.73
C TYR A 277 -3.87 11.09 12.81
N ARG A 278 -2.98 11.12 13.81
CA ARG A 278 -2.99 12.14 14.85
C ARG A 278 -2.74 13.54 14.28
N ALA A 279 -1.76 13.69 13.38
CA ALA A 279 -1.48 14.95 12.69
C ALA A 279 -2.69 15.45 11.90
N LEU A 280 -3.32 14.60 11.09
CA LEU A 280 -4.56 14.91 10.35
C LEU A 280 -5.73 15.27 11.28
N ASN A 281 -5.70 14.83 12.53
CA ASN A 281 -6.66 15.22 13.56
C ASN A 281 -6.29 16.50 14.33
N GLY A 282 -5.20 17.18 13.97
CA GLY A 282 -4.79 18.46 14.54
C GLY A 282 -3.75 18.36 15.67
N ASP A 283 -3.14 17.19 15.89
CA ASP A 283 -2.03 17.03 16.85
C ASP A 283 -0.71 17.54 16.25
N LEU A 284 -0.32 18.76 16.62
CA LEU A 284 0.92 19.40 16.15
C LEU A 284 2.17 18.66 16.64
N THR A 285 2.12 17.99 17.79
CA THR A 285 3.24 17.19 18.31
C THR A 285 3.44 15.97 17.43
N ALA A 286 2.36 15.24 17.11
CA ALA A 286 2.42 14.11 16.18
C ALA A 286 2.88 14.51 14.78
N ALA A 287 2.49 15.70 14.30
CA ALA A 287 2.99 16.24 13.04
C ALA A 287 4.52 16.44 13.06
N SER A 288 5.06 17.00 14.15
CA SER A 288 6.51 17.13 14.34
C SER A 288 7.23 15.78 14.45
N GLU A 289 6.62 14.81 15.14
CA GLU A 289 7.17 13.44 15.26
C GLU A 289 7.20 12.72 13.91
N ALA A 290 6.20 12.95 13.06
CA ALA A 290 6.17 12.38 11.71
C ALA A 290 7.37 12.90 10.90
N ILE A 291 7.68 14.21 10.96
CA ILE A 291 8.77 14.88 10.19
C ILE A 291 10.14 14.23 10.39
N THR A 292 10.42 13.77 11.60
CA THR A 292 11.72 13.15 11.91
C THR A 292 11.96 11.83 11.16
N GLN A 293 10.95 11.23 10.54
CA GLN A 293 11.07 10.04 9.70
C GLN A 293 10.94 10.44 8.23
N ARG A 294 12.07 10.47 7.52
CA ARG A 294 12.23 11.03 6.17
C ARG A 294 11.47 10.22 5.11
N ASP A 295 10.34 10.74 4.66
CA ASP A 295 9.73 10.41 3.37
C ASP A 295 9.19 11.66 2.64
N SER A 296 8.81 11.53 1.36
CA SER A 296 8.52 12.64 0.44
C SER A 296 7.33 13.53 0.82
N HIS A 297 6.42 13.08 1.68
CA HIS A 297 5.30 13.89 2.18
C HIS A 297 5.74 14.91 3.26
N MET A 298 6.99 14.78 3.76
CA MET A 298 7.48 15.48 4.95
C MET A 298 8.02 16.88 4.67
N ALA A 299 8.52 17.16 3.46
CA ALA A 299 8.95 18.51 3.08
C ALA A 299 7.77 19.52 3.12
N VAL A 300 6.57 19.05 2.78
CA VAL A 300 5.35 19.86 2.84
C VAL A 300 4.93 20.14 4.28
N LEU A 301 5.07 19.16 5.18
CA LEU A 301 4.81 19.34 6.61
C LEU A 301 5.85 20.24 7.29
N GLU A 302 7.12 20.11 6.91
CA GLU A 302 8.20 21.00 7.38
C GLU A 302 7.93 22.45 6.99
N GLN A 303 7.63 22.70 5.71
CA GLN A 303 7.25 24.03 5.22
C GLN A 303 5.99 24.55 5.94
N PHE A 304 5.00 23.68 6.15
CA PHE A 304 3.78 24.01 6.87
C PHE A 304 4.06 24.48 8.32
N LEU A 305 4.90 23.75 9.07
CA LEU A 305 5.18 24.08 10.47
C LEU A 305 6.03 25.35 10.61
N ALA A 306 6.92 25.61 9.65
CA ALA A 306 7.80 26.77 9.67
C ALA A 306 7.06 28.10 9.39
N THR A 307 6.18 28.11 8.39
CA THR A 307 5.55 29.35 7.86
C THR A 307 4.03 29.17 7.68
N PRO A 308 3.22 29.33 8.75
CA PRO A 308 1.78 29.03 8.70
C PRO A 308 0.97 29.95 7.76
N GLU A 309 1.41 31.18 7.53
CA GLU A 309 0.77 32.13 6.62
C GLU A 309 0.94 31.70 5.16
N ASP A 310 2.17 31.35 4.76
CA ASP A 310 2.45 30.79 3.43
C ASP A 310 1.76 29.44 3.23
N ALA A 311 1.70 28.64 4.30
CA ALA A 311 1.03 27.35 4.28
C ALA A 311 -0.47 27.48 4.02
N LEU A 312 -1.11 28.52 4.57
CA LEU A 312 -2.51 28.79 4.32
C LEU A 312 -2.75 29.10 2.83
N HIS A 313 -1.92 29.92 2.22
CA HIS A 313 -2.06 30.24 0.80
C HIS A 313 -1.88 29.00 -0.08
N ASN A 314 -0.87 28.18 0.23
CA ASN A 314 -0.48 27.03 -0.59
C ASN A 314 -1.31 25.76 -0.36
N TYR A 315 -1.93 25.61 0.83
CA TYR A 315 -2.57 24.36 1.25
C TYR A 315 -4.01 24.52 1.74
N SER A 316 -4.58 25.73 1.82
CA SER A 316 -6.01 25.89 2.18
C SER A 316 -6.97 25.28 1.16
N SER A 317 -6.52 24.97 -0.06
CA SER A 317 -7.30 24.22 -1.05
C SER A 317 -7.23 22.69 -0.85
N ASP A 318 -6.35 22.21 0.03
CA ASP A 318 -6.16 20.79 0.33
C ASP A 318 -6.77 20.45 1.70
N PRO A 319 -7.92 19.76 1.73
CA PRO A 319 -8.62 19.38 2.95
C PRO A 319 -7.79 18.61 3.97
N SER A 320 -6.77 17.87 3.53
CA SER A 320 -5.92 17.10 4.46
C SER A 320 -5.16 17.99 5.44
N PHE A 321 -4.94 19.26 5.11
CA PHE A 321 -4.27 20.23 5.99
C PHE A 321 -5.21 21.03 6.88
N TRP A 322 -6.52 21.00 6.65
CA TRP A 322 -7.43 21.96 7.29
C TRP A 322 -7.44 21.91 8.82
N ARG A 323 -7.37 20.71 9.40
CA ARG A 323 -7.29 20.55 10.86
C ARG A 323 -5.96 21.01 11.44
N LEU A 324 -4.86 20.79 10.71
CA LEU A 324 -3.55 21.32 11.08
C LEU A 324 -3.54 22.85 10.98
N LEU A 325 -4.08 23.39 9.89
CA LEU A 325 -4.24 24.83 9.68
C LEU A 325 -5.05 25.45 10.82
N ASP A 326 -6.22 24.89 11.15
CA ASP A 326 -7.06 25.42 12.24
C ASP A 326 -6.40 25.32 13.63
N ALA A 327 -5.64 24.26 13.88
CA ALA A 327 -4.88 24.10 15.13
C ALA A 327 -3.74 25.12 15.24
N ARG A 328 -3.16 25.55 14.12
CA ARG A 328 -2.01 26.45 14.07
C ARG A 328 -2.40 27.93 13.96
N VAL A 329 -3.46 28.22 13.23
CA VAL A 329 -3.95 29.56 12.92
C VAL A 329 -4.98 29.97 13.96
N GLU A 330 -4.67 30.90 14.85
CA GLU A 330 -5.63 31.34 15.87
C GLU A 330 -6.62 32.42 15.35
N GLY A 331 -6.33 33.11 14.24
CA GLY A 331 -7.11 34.24 13.71
C GLY A 331 -7.73 34.04 12.32
N GLY A 332 -8.54 35.01 11.88
CA GLY A 332 -9.01 35.08 10.49
C GLY A 332 -7.88 35.56 9.58
N ILE A 333 -7.57 34.82 8.53
CA ILE A 333 -6.38 35.08 7.70
C ILE A 333 -6.78 35.39 6.25
N VAL A 334 -6.09 36.38 5.69
CA VAL A 334 -6.16 36.80 4.29
C VAL A 334 -5.49 35.75 3.39
N GLY A 335 -6.16 35.33 2.31
CA GLY A 335 -5.59 34.43 1.31
C GLY A 335 -5.94 32.95 1.46
N ALA A 336 -6.77 32.58 2.45
CA ALA A 336 -7.36 31.24 2.53
C ALA A 336 -8.44 31.00 1.46
N SER A 337 -8.60 29.75 1.06
CA SER A 337 -9.74 29.31 0.26
C SER A 337 -11.06 29.55 0.99
N THR A 338 -12.09 29.98 0.27
CA THR A 338 -13.43 30.19 0.83
C THR A 338 -14.00 28.93 1.48
N GLU A 339 -13.66 27.75 0.93
CA GLU A 339 -14.11 26.47 1.46
C GLU A 339 -13.52 26.17 2.85
N PHE A 340 -12.22 26.41 3.02
CA PHE A 340 -11.55 26.29 4.32
C PHE A 340 -12.15 27.23 5.35
N ILE A 341 -12.36 28.51 5.01
CA ILE A 341 -12.92 29.50 5.94
C ILE A 341 -14.32 29.07 6.41
N ARG A 342 -15.15 28.53 5.50
CA ARG A 342 -16.48 28.01 5.86
C ARG A 342 -16.39 26.82 6.81
N TRP A 343 -15.57 25.84 6.46
CA TRP A 343 -15.35 24.67 7.31
C TRP A 343 -14.82 25.08 8.68
N GLN A 344 -13.85 26.00 8.73
CA GLN A 344 -13.24 26.49 9.97
C GLN A 344 -14.26 27.20 10.86
N ALA A 345 -15.07 28.11 10.31
CA ALA A 345 -16.09 28.82 11.06
C ALA A 345 -17.10 27.86 11.69
N LEU A 346 -17.57 26.88 10.91
CA LEU A 346 -18.51 25.86 11.38
C LEU A 346 -17.88 24.90 12.39
N HIS A 347 -16.64 24.46 12.16
CA HIS A 347 -15.88 23.60 13.06
C HIS A 347 -15.65 24.27 14.42
N ARG A 348 -15.22 25.54 14.43
CA ARG A 348 -15.02 26.34 15.65
C ARG A 348 -16.34 26.57 16.39
N LEU A 349 -17.43 26.87 15.67
CA LEU A 349 -18.76 27.03 16.27
C LEU A 349 -19.20 25.75 17.00
N ARG A 350 -19.13 24.59 16.34
CA ARG A 350 -19.47 23.30 16.97
C ARG A 350 -18.53 22.98 18.13
N ARG A 351 -17.23 23.18 17.98
CA ARG A 351 -16.25 22.96 19.06
C ARG A 351 -16.57 23.85 20.27
N ALA A 352 -16.88 25.14 20.06
CA ALA A 352 -17.25 26.05 21.14
C ALA A 352 -18.56 25.62 21.82
N LEU A 353 -19.57 25.21 21.05
CA LEU A 353 -20.82 24.69 21.57
C LEU A 353 -20.60 23.46 22.46
N HIS A 354 -19.80 22.49 22.00
CA HIS A 354 -19.57 21.22 22.71
C HIS A 354 -18.64 21.35 23.92
N SER A 355 -17.64 22.22 23.86
CA SER A 355 -16.63 22.35 24.92
C SER A 355 -16.96 23.42 25.97
N ARG A 356 -17.60 24.52 25.55
CA ARG A 356 -17.83 25.71 26.38
C ARG A 356 -19.31 26.12 26.46
N GLY A 357 -20.20 25.37 25.80
CA GLY A 357 -21.64 25.54 25.89
C GLY A 357 -22.23 26.62 24.96
N PRO A 358 -23.56 26.85 25.06
CA PRO A 358 -24.31 27.70 24.14
C PRO A 358 -23.85 29.17 24.08
N HIS A 359 -23.43 29.74 25.21
CA HIS A 359 -22.94 31.13 25.25
C HIS A 359 -21.66 31.34 24.44
N ALA A 360 -20.71 30.39 24.51
CA ALA A 360 -19.48 30.45 23.71
C ALA A 360 -19.77 30.25 22.23
N GLY A 361 -20.72 29.37 21.88
CA GLY A 361 -21.18 29.22 20.50
C GLY A 361 -21.80 30.52 19.96
N ARG A 362 -22.58 31.24 20.78
CA ARG A 362 -23.23 32.49 20.38
C ARG A 362 -22.25 33.55 19.88
N ALA A 363 -21.09 33.66 20.51
CA ALA A 363 -20.05 34.60 20.10
C ALA A 363 -19.51 34.33 18.68
N LEU A 364 -19.60 33.08 18.19
CA LEU A 364 -19.10 32.67 16.87
C LEU A 364 -20.20 32.61 15.79
N LEU A 365 -21.49 32.70 16.17
CA LEU A 365 -22.61 32.58 15.23
C LEU A 365 -22.61 33.66 14.15
N GLY A 366 -22.27 34.90 14.51
CA GLY A 366 -22.24 36.02 13.56
C GLY A 366 -21.25 35.75 12.42
N HIS A 367 -20.05 35.28 12.77
CA HIS A 367 -19.04 34.90 11.79
C HIS A 367 -19.48 33.70 10.94
N ALA A 368 -19.97 32.62 11.57
CA ALA A 368 -20.43 31.44 10.83
C ALA A 368 -21.54 31.75 9.81
N ARG A 369 -22.46 32.66 10.14
CA ARG A 369 -23.49 33.15 9.21
C ARG A 369 -22.91 34.01 8.08
N SER A 370 -21.86 34.81 8.36
CA SER A 370 -21.29 35.73 7.36
C SER A 370 -20.47 35.05 6.27
N VAL A 371 -19.86 33.88 6.55
CA VAL A 371 -19.06 33.16 5.53
C VAL A 371 -19.94 32.52 4.44
N GLY A 372 -21.24 32.38 4.70
CA GLY A 372 -22.20 31.75 3.80
C GLY A 372 -21.86 30.29 3.48
N GLY A 373 -22.62 29.67 2.57
CA GLY A 373 -22.38 28.29 2.16
C GLY A 373 -23.50 27.71 1.31
N GLY A 374 -23.32 26.46 0.87
CA GLY A 374 -24.40 25.69 0.26
C GLY A 374 -25.52 25.43 1.27
N LEU A 375 -26.69 25.00 0.76
CA LEU A 375 -27.90 24.77 1.57
C LEU A 375 -27.66 23.88 2.80
N ILE A 376 -26.81 22.85 2.68
CA ILE A 376 -26.45 21.94 3.77
C ILE A 376 -25.73 22.68 4.91
N VAL A 377 -24.70 23.47 4.58
CA VAL A 377 -23.92 24.23 5.56
C VAL A 377 -24.80 25.30 6.22
N GLN A 378 -25.61 25.99 5.43
CA GLN A 378 -26.53 27.01 5.95
C GLN A 378 -27.58 26.39 6.88
N GLY A 379 -28.14 25.25 6.51
CA GLY A 379 -29.09 24.50 7.35
C GLY A 379 -28.47 24.11 8.69
N GLU A 380 -27.23 23.63 8.68
CA GLU A 380 -26.51 23.30 9.91
C GLU A 380 -26.29 24.53 10.82
N VAL A 381 -25.80 25.64 10.24
CA VAL A 381 -25.56 26.89 10.99
C VAL A 381 -26.86 27.39 11.61
N GLU A 382 -27.98 27.37 10.88
CA GLU A 382 -29.27 27.78 11.41
C GLU A 382 -29.83 26.82 12.47
N MET A 383 -29.52 25.52 12.37
CA MET A 383 -29.88 24.56 13.41
C MET A 383 -29.14 24.82 14.72
N ILE A 384 -27.82 25.04 14.65
CA ILE A 384 -27.02 25.41 15.81
C ILE A 384 -27.48 26.75 16.38
N ALA A 385 -27.76 27.73 15.51
CA ALA A 385 -28.24 29.03 15.94
C ALA A 385 -29.58 28.94 16.69
N ALA A 386 -30.53 28.15 16.17
CA ALA A 386 -31.81 27.91 16.83
C ALA A 386 -31.63 27.28 18.22
N TYR A 387 -30.76 26.27 18.34
CA TYR A 387 -30.45 25.65 19.62
C TYR A 387 -29.85 26.66 20.62
N ILE A 388 -28.85 27.43 20.18
CA ILE A 388 -28.19 28.44 21.02
C ILE A 388 -29.18 29.53 21.46
N GLU A 389 -30.04 30.01 20.57
CA GLU A 389 -31.05 31.03 20.88
C GLU A 389 -32.03 30.54 21.95
N VAL A 390 -32.51 29.30 21.84
CA VAL A 390 -33.43 28.69 22.82
C VAL A 390 -32.75 28.49 24.19
N MET A 391 -31.48 28.08 24.18
CA MET A 391 -30.70 27.87 25.41
C MET A 391 -30.30 29.17 26.11
N THR A 392 -30.13 30.27 25.37
CA THR A 392 -29.60 31.52 25.94
C THR A 392 -30.63 32.65 26.08
N SER A 393 -31.78 32.58 25.40
CA SER A 393 -32.81 33.63 25.45
C SER A 393 -34.01 33.22 26.31
N ASN A 394 -34.52 34.17 27.11
CA ASN A 394 -35.80 34.07 27.82
C ASN A 394 -36.99 34.56 26.97
N GLU A 395 -36.74 35.14 25.80
CA GLU A 395 -37.78 35.83 25.02
C GLU A 395 -38.54 34.86 24.09
N ALA A 396 -39.87 34.83 24.22
CA ALA A 396 -40.72 34.00 23.36
C ALA A 396 -40.66 34.38 21.87
N SER A 397 -40.32 35.63 21.55
CA SER A 397 -40.08 36.11 20.18
C SER A 397 -38.87 35.42 19.55
N ALA A 398 -37.76 35.29 20.29
CA ALA A 398 -36.54 34.63 19.82
C ALA A 398 -36.80 33.15 19.52
N TRP A 399 -37.56 32.46 20.38
CA TRP A 399 -37.90 31.05 20.19
C TRP A 399 -38.80 30.83 18.95
N ARG A 400 -39.76 31.73 18.74
CA ARG A 400 -40.60 31.72 17.52
C ARG A 400 -39.77 31.98 16.28
N ALA A 401 -38.82 32.91 16.31
CA ALA A 401 -37.91 33.16 15.20
C ALA A 401 -37.03 31.93 14.90
N ALA A 402 -36.50 31.27 15.93
CA ALA A 402 -35.76 30.02 15.80
C ALA A 402 -36.61 28.93 15.13
N LEU A 403 -37.85 28.72 15.58
CA LEU A 403 -38.79 27.78 14.98
C LEU A 403 -39.06 28.10 13.50
N SER A 404 -39.31 29.37 13.17
CA SER A 404 -39.54 29.80 11.78
C SER A 404 -38.34 29.54 10.87
N ARG A 405 -37.10 29.62 11.38
CA ARG A 405 -35.89 29.28 10.60
C ARG A 405 -35.71 27.78 10.45
N VAL A 406 -35.90 27.02 11.52
CA VAL A 406 -35.80 25.55 11.51
C VAL A 406 -36.78 24.92 10.50
N ARG A 407 -38.03 25.44 10.42
CA ARG A 407 -39.04 24.96 9.46
C ARG A 407 -38.68 25.17 7.98
N LYS A 408 -37.73 26.05 7.67
CA LYS A 408 -37.27 26.29 6.29
C LYS A 408 -36.22 25.28 5.83
N ILE A 409 -35.70 24.46 6.74
CA ILE A 409 -34.65 23.49 6.43
C ILE A 409 -35.29 22.18 5.99
N THR A 410 -34.96 21.75 4.78
CA THR A 410 -35.43 20.50 4.20
C THR A 410 -34.57 19.33 4.70
N ASP A 411 -34.78 18.91 5.95
CA ASP A 411 -34.16 17.72 6.55
C ASP A 411 -35.13 17.06 7.57
N PRO A 412 -35.29 15.72 7.60
CA PRO A 412 -36.18 15.05 8.56
C PRO A 412 -35.85 15.33 10.03
N ARG A 413 -34.57 15.47 10.38
CA ARG A 413 -34.15 15.82 11.75
C ARG A 413 -34.50 17.27 12.07
N ALA A 414 -34.45 18.16 11.08
CA ALA A 414 -34.92 19.54 11.24
C ALA A 414 -36.45 19.59 11.48
N ALA A 415 -37.22 18.75 10.80
CA ALA A 415 -38.67 18.62 11.05
C ALA A 415 -38.97 18.14 12.48
N HIS A 416 -38.28 17.10 12.95
CA HIS A 416 -38.36 16.64 14.35
C HIS A 416 -37.99 17.75 15.34
N ASN A 417 -36.91 18.49 15.09
CA ASN A 417 -36.54 19.65 15.91
C ASN A 417 -37.60 20.76 15.87
N ALA A 418 -38.28 20.98 14.74
CA ALA A 418 -39.37 21.94 14.62
C ALA A 418 -40.57 21.55 15.48
N GLU A 419 -40.91 20.27 15.56
CA GLU A 419 -41.97 19.74 16.41
C GLU A 419 -41.64 19.95 17.90
N LEU A 420 -40.41 19.61 18.30
CA LEU A 420 -39.93 19.87 19.66
C LEU A 420 -39.97 21.35 20.04
N LEU A 421 -39.55 22.23 19.14
CA LEU A 421 -39.62 23.67 19.36
C LEU A 421 -41.06 24.19 19.40
N THR A 422 -41.97 23.61 18.62
CA THR A 422 -43.40 23.96 18.65
C THR A 422 -43.99 23.63 20.01
N GLU A 423 -43.71 22.44 20.53
CA GLU A 423 -44.15 22.01 21.87
C GLU A 423 -43.51 22.85 22.98
N ALA A 424 -42.21 23.15 22.87
CA ALA A 424 -41.52 23.97 23.85
C ALA A 424 -42.03 25.42 23.86
N CYS A 425 -42.38 26.00 22.72
CA CYS A 425 -43.02 27.31 22.63
C CYS A 425 -44.41 27.33 23.31
N ARG A 426 -45.13 26.21 23.31
CA ARG A 426 -46.39 26.05 24.04
C ARG A 426 -46.12 26.05 25.56
N ARG A 427 -45.21 25.19 26.02
CA ARG A 427 -44.80 25.10 27.44
C ARG A 427 -44.20 26.38 28.00
N LEU A 428 -43.53 27.18 27.16
CA LEU A 428 -43.00 28.47 27.55
C LEU A 428 -44.09 29.41 28.10
N LYS A 429 -45.30 29.32 27.54
CA LYS A 429 -46.46 30.10 28.00
C LYS A 429 -47.03 29.56 29.31
N ASP A 430 -47.07 28.23 29.46
CA ASP A 430 -47.80 27.57 30.54
C ASP A 430 -46.95 27.38 31.82
N SER A 431 -45.64 27.16 31.66
CA SER A 431 -44.75 26.71 32.76
C SER A 431 -43.42 27.48 32.81
N GLY A 432 -43.22 28.45 31.92
CA GLY A 432 -42.03 29.30 31.89
C GLY A 432 -40.81 28.69 31.20
N ALA A 433 -39.76 29.50 31.06
CA ALA A 433 -38.59 29.18 30.26
C ALA A 433 -37.75 27.98 30.75
N PRO A 434 -37.52 27.75 32.07
CA PRO A 434 -36.69 26.64 32.53
C PRO A 434 -37.22 25.27 32.11
N ILE A 435 -38.51 25.01 32.33
CA ILE A 435 -39.16 23.73 32.01
C ILE A 435 -39.22 23.51 30.49
N ALA A 436 -39.55 24.57 29.74
CA ALA A 436 -39.57 24.51 28.27
C ALA A 436 -38.18 24.21 27.68
N ARG A 437 -37.10 24.78 28.26
CA ARG A 437 -35.72 24.50 27.82
C ARG A 437 -35.32 23.07 28.09
N GLU A 438 -35.64 22.55 29.27
CA GLU A 438 -35.28 21.18 29.63
C GLU A 438 -35.84 20.18 28.61
N ALA A 439 -37.07 20.40 28.12
CA ALA A 439 -37.68 19.54 27.10
C ALA A 439 -36.87 19.46 25.79
N VAL A 440 -36.24 20.57 25.38
CA VAL A 440 -35.49 20.68 24.12
C VAL A 440 -34.01 20.33 24.28
N LYS A 441 -33.43 20.56 25.47
CA LYS A 441 -32.00 20.44 25.73
C LYS A 441 -31.44 19.08 25.28
N SER A 442 -30.47 19.13 24.36
CA SER A 442 -29.78 17.94 23.86
C SER A 442 -28.82 17.37 24.92
N PRO A 443 -28.99 16.10 25.34
CA PRO A 443 -28.06 15.47 26.27
C PRO A 443 -26.69 15.20 25.62
N PHE A 444 -26.62 15.05 24.29
CA PHE A 444 -25.36 14.84 23.58
C PHE A 444 -24.49 16.11 23.56
N VAL A 445 -25.11 17.28 23.37
CA VAL A 445 -24.39 18.57 23.48
C VAL A 445 -23.84 18.80 24.89
N VAL A 446 -24.58 18.41 25.94
CA VAL A 446 -24.08 18.47 27.33
C VAL A 446 -22.82 17.64 27.52
N LEU A 447 -22.76 16.46 26.90
CA LEU A 447 -21.60 15.57 26.90
C LEU A 447 -20.49 16.01 25.91
N GLY A 448 -20.75 17.04 25.09
CA GLY A 448 -19.82 17.53 24.07
C GLY A 448 -19.58 16.56 22.92
N VAL A 449 -20.58 15.73 22.57
CA VAL A 449 -20.51 14.76 21.47
C VAL A 449 -21.68 14.97 20.50
N ASP A 450 -21.55 14.39 19.30
CA ASP A 450 -22.65 14.38 18.34
C ASP A 450 -23.80 13.48 18.80
N ASP A 451 -24.99 13.78 18.28
CA ASP A 451 -26.16 12.92 18.42
C ASP A 451 -25.86 11.48 18.02
N ALA A 452 -26.32 10.53 18.83
CA ALA A 452 -26.10 9.10 18.65
C ALA A 452 -24.61 8.65 18.58
N ALA A 453 -23.66 9.46 19.06
CA ALA A 453 -22.24 9.09 19.06
C ALA A 453 -21.98 7.80 19.89
N PRO A 454 -21.40 6.73 19.32
CA PRO A 454 -21.29 5.43 19.99
C PRO A 454 -20.38 5.45 21.25
N HIS A 455 -19.51 6.45 21.35
CA HIS A 455 -18.57 6.62 22.45
C HIS A 455 -19.08 7.55 23.57
N TRP A 456 -20.36 7.93 23.57
CA TRP A 456 -20.93 8.85 24.57
C TRP A 456 -20.73 8.36 26.01
N LYS A 457 -20.82 7.05 26.27
CA LYS A 457 -20.59 6.47 27.61
C LYS A 457 -19.17 6.70 28.12
N ALA A 458 -18.18 6.57 27.24
CA ALA A 458 -16.78 6.83 27.58
C ALA A 458 -16.56 8.33 27.88
N ARG A 459 -17.16 9.21 27.09
CA ARG A 459 -17.10 10.66 27.31
C ARG A 459 -17.76 11.08 28.63
N TRP A 460 -18.93 10.53 28.97
CA TRP A 460 -19.58 10.77 30.25
C TRP A 460 -18.68 10.35 31.43
N LYS A 461 -18.04 9.18 31.37
CA LYS A 461 -17.10 8.73 32.41
C LYS A 461 -15.92 9.71 32.56
N ALA A 462 -15.34 10.14 31.44
CA ALA A 462 -14.24 11.09 31.45
C ALA A 462 -14.64 12.44 32.08
N LEU A 463 -15.77 13.00 31.66
CA LEU A 463 -16.29 14.27 32.21
C LEU A 463 -16.65 14.17 33.70
N ARG A 464 -17.17 13.02 34.15
CA ARG A 464 -17.44 12.77 35.58
C ARG A 464 -16.17 12.72 36.42
N LEU A 465 -15.06 12.24 35.85
CA LEU A 465 -13.77 12.24 36.51
C LEU A 465 -13.18 13.65 36.56
N GLU A 466 -13.24 14.38 35.45
CA GLU A 466 -12.77 15.76 35.30
C GLU A 466 -13.50 16.73 36.24
N HIS A 467 -14.82 16.61 36.35
CA HIS A 467 -15.67 17.49 37.15
C HIS A 467 -16.14 16.85 38.47
N ARG A 468 -15.32 15.98 39.08
CA ARG A 468 -15.71 15.27 40.31
C ARG A 468 -16.08 16.20 41.47
N ALA A 469 -15.46 17.36 41.55
CA ALA A 469 -15.68 18.36 42.61
C ALA A 469 -16.82 19.36 42.30
N ASP A 470 -17.36 19.35 41.08
CA ASP A 470 -18.45 20.22 40.67
C ASP A 470 -19.77 19.46 40.72
N GLU A 471 -20.54 19.69 41.79
CA GLU A 471 -21.80 19.00 42.05
C GLU A 471 -22.87 19.32 41.00
N GLU A 472 -22.97 20.59 40.59
CA GLU A 472 -23.94 21.05 39.60
C GLU A 472 -23.66 20.42 38.23
N ARG A 473 -22.39 20.49 37.80
CA ARG A 473 -21.98 19.84 36.55
C ARG A 473 -22.15 18.33 36.61
N SER A 474 -21.87 17.71 37.75
CA SER A 474 -22.08 16.28 37.96
C SER A 474 -23.56 15.88 37.85
N ALA A 475 -24.47 16.67 38.41
CA ALA A 475 -25.91 16.47 38.29
C ALA A 475 -26.36 16.58 36.82
N GLU A 476 -25.87 17.60 36.11
CA GLU A 476 -26.17 17.82 34.68
C GLU A 476 -25.68 16.64 33.80
N LEU A 477 -24.47 16.12 34.07
CA LEU A 477 -23.92 14.96 33.35
C LEU A 477 -24.72 13.68 33.61
N ASN A 478 -25.20 13.48 34.85
CA ASN A 478 -26.04 12.34 35.20
C ASN A 478 -27.43 12.44 34.57
N TRP A 479 -28.02 13.64 34.55
CA TRP A 479 -29.25 13.92 33.81
C TRP A 479 -29.10 13.56 32.33
N ALA A 480 -28.00 13.98 31.69
CA ALA A 480 -27.75 13.70 30.28
C ALA A 480 -27.65 12.18 30.01
N LYS A 481 -26.90 11.45 30.85
CA LYS A 481 -26.83 9.98 30.79
C LYS A 481 -28.21 9.34 30.89
N GLN A 482 -29.00 9.71 31.89
CA GLN A 482 -30.33 9.14 32.11
C GLN A 482 -31.27 9.39 30.91
N ARG A 483 -31.23 10.58 30.31
CA ARG A 483 -32.06 10.87 29.12
C ARG A 483 -31.68 10.05 27.91
N ILE A 484 -30.37 9.86 27.67
CA ILE A 484 -29.89 9.02 26.57
C ILE A 484 -30.33 7.57 26.81
N GLU A 485 -30.17 7.05 28.02
CA GLU A 485 -30.56 5.66 28.36
C GLU A 485 -32.08 5.41 28.27
N ARG A 486 -32.90 6.43 28.56
CA ARG A 486 -34.37 6.35 28.44
C ARG A 486 -34.88 6.57 27.02
N GLY A 487 -34.02 6.91 26.06
CA GLY A 487 -34.45 7.24 24.69
C GLY A 487 -35.39 8.45 24.63
N SER A 488 -35.22 9.42 25.53
CA SER A 488 -36.08 10.61 25.58
C SER A 488 -35.92 11.46 24.32
N THR A 489 -37.01 12.07 23.84
CA THR A 489 -36.95 13.02 22.72
C THR A 489 -36.10 14.25 23.09
N HIS A 490 -35.33 14.79 22.16
CA HIS A 490 -34.46 15.94 22.38
C HIS A 490 -34.06 16.57 21.04
N PHE A 491 -33.49 17.78 21.10
CA PHE A 491 -33.02 18.48 19.91
C PHE A 491 -31.78 17.80 19.33
N VAL A 492 -31.85 17.43 18.05
CA VAL A 492 -30.83 16.66 17.33
C VAL A 492 -29.80 17.60 16.71
N LEU A 493 -28.53 17.42 17.08
CA LEU A 493 -27.37 18.12 16.52
C LEU A 493 -26.17 17.17 16.44
N PRO A 494 -25.41 17.14 15.34
CA PRO A 494 -25.58 17.88 14.10
C PRO A 494 -26.67 17.31 13.18
N LEU A 495 -27.14 18.09 12.17
CA LEU A 495 -27.97 17.53 11.10
C LEU A 495 -27.11 16.61 10.23
N HIS A 496 -25.94 17.10 9.82
CA HIS A 496 -25.02 16.37 8.95
C HIS A 496 -23.62 16.26 9.57
N ALA A 497 -23.37 15.20 10.34
CA ALA A 497 -22.07 15.00 11.02
C ALA A 497 -20.85 15.00 10.05
N GLY A 498 -21.05 14.63 8.79
CA GLY A 498 -19.99 14.58 7.77
C GLY A 498 -19.34 15.93 7.46
N ILE A 499 -20.07 17.05 7.56
CA ILE A 499 -19.56 18.38 7.16
C ILE A 499 -18.46 18.92 8.08
N TYR A 500 -18.35 18.38 9.30
CA TYR A 500 -17.30 18.75 10.26
C TYR A 500 -16.00 17.99 10.04
N ARG A 501 -16.02 16.96 9.20
CA ARG A 501 -14.83 16.23 8.79
C ARG A 501 -14.34 16.86 7.49
N PRO A 502 -13.08 17.32 7.43
CA PRO A 502 -12.53 17.74 6.15
C PRO A 502 -12.61 16.56 5.15
N PRO A 503 -12.87 16.81 3.86
CA PRO A 503 -12.78 15.79 2.83
C PRO A 503 -11.46 15.02 2.92
N LEU A 504 -11.49 13.70 2.70
CA LEU A 504 -10.29 12.86 2.85
C LEU A 504 -9.60 12.65 1.52
N ARG A 505 -8.91 13.70 1.05
CA ARG A 505 -8.03 13.71 -0.12
C ARG A 505 -6.94 14.75 0.11
N GLY A 506 -5.73 14.52 -0.38
CA GLY A 506 -4.67 15.52 -0.25
C GLY A 506 -3.26 14.96 -0.25
N LYS A 507 -2.28 15.89 -0.18
CA LYS A 507 -0.85 15.61 -0.23
C LYS A 507 -0.35 14.84 1.01
N LEU A 508 -1.03 14.93 2.16
CA LEU A 508 -0.66 14.19 3.37
C LEU A 508 -1.09 12.73 3.38
N MET A 509 -1.90 12.30 2.41
CA MET A 509 -2.42 10.94 2.39
C MET A 509 -1.34 9.95 1.94
N PRO A 510 -1.12 8.85 2.67
CA PRO A 510 -0.09 7.89 2.31
C PRO A 510 -0.40 7.23 0.96
N SER A 511 0.65 7.05 0.17
CA SER A 511 0.55 6.38 -1.11
C SER A 511 0.33 4.87 -0.92
N SER A 512 -0.36 4.25 -1.87
CA SER A 512 -0.47 2.78 -1.92
C SER A 512 0.88 2.19 -2.31
N VAL A 513 1.50 1.47 -1.40
CA VAL A 513 2.74 0.72 -1.68
C VAL A 513 2.35 -0.61 -2.32
N PRO A 514 3.07 -1.16 -3.31
CA PRO A 514 2.83 -2.52 -3.80
C PRO A 514 3.15 -3.60 -2.74
N TYR A 515 2.46 -4.74 -2.80
CA TYR A 515 2.75 -5.84 -1.87
C TYR A 515 4.19 -6.36 -2.04
N ARG A 516 4.84 -6.77 -0.94
CA ARG A 516 6.22 -7.26 -1.01
C ARG A 516 6.24 -8.61 -1.72
N ARG A 517 7.23 -8.80 -2.59
CA ARG A 517 7.44 -10.06 -3.28
C ARG A 517 7.68 -11.20 -2.27
N GLU A 518 6.87 -12.25 -2.34
CA GLU A 518 7.05 -13.47 -1.54
C GLU A 518 7.91 -14.50 -2.28
N THR A 519 7.83 -14.51 -3.61
CA THR A 519 8.63 -15.40 -4.45
C THR A 519 10.01 -14.83 -4.76
N ARG A 520 10.95 -15.70 -5.11
CA ARG A 520 12.28 -15.28 -5.58
C ARG A 520 12.18 -14.87 -7.06
N GLY A 521 12.90 -13.81 -7.43
CA GLY A 521 13.05 -13.40 -8.84
C GLY A 521 13.65 -14.45 -9.75
N LEU A 522 13.25 -14.41 -11.03
CA LEU A 522 13.80 -15.27 -12.07
C LEU A 522 15.30 -15.02 -12.19
N THR A 523 16.11 -16.07 -12.04
CA THR A 523 17.52 -16.01 -12.39
C THR A 523 17.72 -16.34 -13.88
N PRO A 524 18.85 -15.95 -14.50
CA PRO A 524 19.15 -16.33 -15.88
C PRO A 524 19.06 -17.85 -16.14
N ARG A 525 19.39 -18.66 -15.12
CA ARG A 525 19.29 -20.12 -15.19
C ARG A 525 17.84 -20.61 -15.23
N ASP A 526 16.96 -19.97 -14.47
CA ASP A 526 15.53 -20.31 -14.46
C ASP A 526 14.96 -20.00 -15.84
N VAL A 527 15.25 -18.81 -16.39
CA VAL A 527 14.82 -18.40 -17.73
C VAL A 527 15.28 -19.38 -18.81
N ALA A 528 16.55 -19.80 -18.80
CA ALA A 528 17.07 -20.75 -19.77
C ALA A 528 16.39 -22.13 -19.70
N THR A 529 16.10 -22.60 -18.47
CA THR A 529 15.42 -23.88 -18.24
C THR A 529 14.00 -23.86 -18.78
N TRP A 530 13.27 -22.75 -18.53
CA TRP A 530 11.91 -22.55 -19.01
C TRP A 530 11.84 -22.42 -20.53
N ARG A 531 12.76 -21.69 -21.16
CA ARG A 531 12.81 -21.62 -22.64
C ARG A 531 13.01 -23.00 -23.26
N ALA A 532 13.89 -23.83 -22.68
CA ALA A 532 14.10 -25.19 -23.18
C ALA A 532 12.82 -26.04 -23.07
N GLN A 533 12.09 -25.93 -21.95
CA GLN A 533 10.81 -26.64 -21.76
C GLN A 533 9.70 -26.14 -22.69
N ALA A 534 9.57 -24.82 -22.87
CA ALA A 534 8.60 -24.22 -23.78
C ALA A 534 8.88 -24.61 -25.23
N ASN A 535 10.16 -24.59 -25.65
CA ASN A 535 10.57 -25.04 -26.97
C ASN A 535 10.27 -26.52 -27.18
N ALA A 536 10.55 -27.38 -26.19
CA ALA A 536 10.20 -28.79 -26.26
C ALA A 536 8.68 -29.00 -26.39
N ALA A 537 7.86 -28.29 -25.61
CA ALA A 537 6.40 -28.37 -25.68
C ALA A 537 5.86 -27.86 -27.04
N LEU A 538 6.42 -26.78 -27.57
CA LEU A 538 6.10 -26.28 -28.92
C LEU A 538 6.46 -27.30 -29.99
N SER A 539 7.62 -27.94 -29.89
CA SER A 539 8.02 -29.02 -30.81
C SER A 539 7.06 -30.20 -30.72
N THR A 540 6.68 -30.63 -29.51
CA THR A 540 5.71 -31.73 -29.32
C THR A 540 4.32 -31.38 -29.86
N ALA A 541 3.83 -30.17 -29.62
CA ALA A 541 2.52 -29.73 -30.11
C ALA A 541 2.51 -29.47 -31.63
N ALA A 542 3.62 -28.97 -32.19
CA ALA A 542 3.81 -28.90 -33.65
C ALA A 542 3.77 -30.30 -34.29
N LEU A 543 4.43 -31.28 -33.66
CA LEU A 543 4.39 -32.69 -34.09
C LEU A 543 3.00 -33.32 -33.94
N ALA A 544 2.23 -32.95 -32.91
CA ALA A 544 0.87 -33.46 -32.68
C ALA A 544 -0.19 -32.81 -33.59
N SER A 545 -0.01 -31.53 -33.93
CA SER A 545 -0.90 -30.76 -34.82
C SER A 545 -0.61 -31.00 -36.30
N ALA A 546 0.53 -31.60 -36.63
CA ALA A 546 0.76 -32.21 -37.93
C ALA A 546 -0.26 -33.34 -38.12
N ARG A 547 -1.36 -33.05 -38.82
CA ARG A 547 -2.49 -33.98 -39.02
C ARG A 547 -1.96 -35.38 -39.39
N PRO A 548 -2.28 -36.44 -38.63
CA PRO A 548 -1.95 -37.81 -39.01
C PRO A 548 -2.46 -38.16 -40.41
N THR A 549 -3.52 -37.53 -40.89
CA THR A 549 -4.03 -37.68 -42.25
C THR A 549 -3.10 -37.11 -43.33
N ALA A 550 -2.34 -36.03 -43.10
CA ALA A 550 -1.33 -35.61 -44.09
C ALA A 550 -0.16 -36.63 -44.19
N LEU A 551 0.11 -37.36 -43.10
CA LEU A 551 1.06 -38.47 -43.04
C LEU A 551 0.49 -39.79 -43.57
N LEU A 552 -0.82 -40.04 -43.42
CA LEU A 552 -1.48 -41.32 -43.77
C LEU A 552 -2.11 -41.34 -45.17
N THR A 553 -2.52 -40.21 -45.75
CA THR A 553 -3.09 -40.19 -47.12
C THR A 553 -2.04 -40.50 -48.19
N LYS A 554 -0.74 -40.44 -47.86
CA LYS A 554 0.34 -40.91 -48.74
C LYS A 554 0.73 -42.40 -48.55
N VAL A 555 0.21 -43.06 -47.51
CA VAL A 555 0.49 -44.48 -47.25
C VAL A 555 -0.49 -45.40 -47.99
N ASN A 556 -1.72 -44.95 -48.28
CA ASN A 556 -2.75 -45.75 -48.95
C ASN A 556 -2.85 -45.57 -50.48
N THR A 557 -1.88 -44.92 -51.13
CA THR A 557 -1.84 -44.84 -52.62
C THR A 557 -0.80 -45.75 -53.25
N TYR A 558 -0.15 -46.62 -52.47
CA TYR A 558 0.78 -47.65 -52.95
C TYR A 558 0.52 -49.00 -52.24
N VAL A 559 -0.69 -49.52 -52.44
CA VAL A 559 -0.98 -50.92 -52.82
C VAL A 559 -1.97 -50.83 -53.96
#